data_AF-A0A925JG83-F1
#
_entry.id   AF-A0A925JG83-F1
#
_cell.length_a   1.000
_cell.length_b   1.000
_cell.length_c   1.000
_cell.angle_alpha   90.00
_cell.angle_beta   90.00
_cell.angle_gamma   90.00
#
_symmetry.space_group_name_H-M   'P 1'
#
loop_
_entity.id
_entity.type
_entity.pdbx_description
1 polymer ?
#
loop_
_entity_poly.entity_id
_entity_poly.type
_entity_poly.pdbx_seq_one_letter_code
_entity_poly.pdbx_strand_id
1 'polypeptide(L)'
;MKRISETATHILYVDYFEGQQVRVQQNKSTGELFFFSDDVAKVLGFKDQNEMMQSPKVKEVLRKAYEHTGKTSIIQIENNNYN
;
A
#
# COMPACT_ATOMS: atom_id res chain seq x y z
N MET A 1 -12.11 1.46 9.25
CA MET A 1 -11.51 2.58 8.48
C MET A 1 -12.14 3.93 8.85
N LYS A 2 -11.33 4.92 9.25
CA LYS A 2 -11.71 6.32 9.48
C LYS A 2 -11.16 7.20 8.36
N ARG A 3 -12.01 8.00 7.71
CA ARG A 3 -11.56 8.98 6.70
C ARG A 3 -10.77 10.11 7.38
N ILE A 4 -9.62 10.47 6.81
CA ILE A 4 -8.72 11.50 7.36
C ILE A 4 -8.43 12.65 6.40
N SER A 5 -8.53 12.42 5.08
CA SER A 5 -8.36 13.47 4.07
C SER A 5 -9.04 13.08 2.76
N GLU A 6 -9.20 14.03 1.85
CA GLU A 6 -9.73 13.81 0.51
C GLU A 6 -9.12 14.81 -0.47
N THR A 7 -8.82 14.34 -1.67
CA THR A 7 -8.42 15.15 -2.84
C THR A 7 -9.50 15.04 -3.93
N ALA A 8 -9.31 15.74 -5.06
CA ALA A 8 -10.21 15.60 -6.21
C ALA A 8 -10.31 14.14 -6.70
N THR A 9 -9.23 13.37 -6.61
CA THR A 9 -9.12 12.03 -7.20
C THR A 9 -9.14 10.89 -6.17
N HIS A 10 -8.83 11.17 -4.91
CA HIS A 10 -8.65 10.12 -3.90
C HIS A 10 -9.26 10.47 -2.54
N ILE A 11 -9.58 9.44 -1.76
CA ILE A 11 -9.95 9.55 -0.34
C ILE A 11 -8.89 8.82 0.47
N LEU A 12 -8.37 9.48 1.52
CA LEU A 12 -7.41 8.91 2.42
C LEU A 12 -8.09 8.47 3.73
N TYR A 13 -7.83 7.24 4.12
CA TYR A 13 -8.31 6.62 5.35
C TYR A 13 -7.15 6.17 6.23
N VAL A 14 -7.45 6.02 7.50
CA VAL A 14 -6.63 5.32 8.49
C VAL A 14 -7.45 4.18 9.08
N ASP A 15 -6.83 3.02 9.22
CA ASP A 15 -7.36 1.90 10.00
C ASP A 15 -6.29 1.29 10.90
N TYR A 16 -6.67 0.28 11.67
CA TYR A 16 -5.74 -0.50 12.48
C TYR A 16 -5.81 -1.98 12.10
N PHE A 17 -4.64 -2.59 11.92
CA PHE A 17 -4.49 -4.02 11.73
C PHE A 17 -3.52 -4.55 12.78
N GLU A 18 -3.96 -5.50 13.61
CA GLU A 18 -3.17 -6.05 14.73
C GLU A 18 -2.54 -4.98 15.63
N GLY A 19 -3.28 -3.88 15.88
CA GLY A 19 -2.83 -2.75 16.69
C GLY A 19 -1.87 -1.79 15.98
N GLN A 20 -1.45 -2.10 14.75
CA GLN A 20 -0.65 -1.21 13.92
C GLN A 20 -1.52 -0.33 13.03
N GLN A 21 -1.21 0.96 12.97
CA GLN A 21 -1.92 1.90 12.11
C GLN A 21 -1.56 1.69 10.64
N VAL A 22 -2.57 1.62 9.78
CA VAL A 22 -2.41 1.44 8.33
C VAL A 22 -3.16 2.53 7.59
N ARG A 23 -2.46 3.24 6.70
CA ARG A 23 -3.08 4.19 5.77
C ARG A 23 -3.57 3.45 4.53
N VAL A 24 -4.75 3.85 4.07
CA VAL A 24 -5.40 3.32 2.88
C VAL A 24 -5.87 4.48 2.01
N GLN A 25 -5.53 4.44 0.72
CA GLN A 25 -5.95 5.41 -0.27
C GLN A 25 -6.95 4.75 -1.22
N GLN A 26 -8.11 5.37 -1.39
CA GLN A 26 -9.13 4.93 -2.35
C GLN A 26 -9.13 5.83 -3.57
N ASN A 27 -9.03 5.27 -4.76
CA ASN A 27 -9.29 6.00 -5.99
C ASN A 27 -10.80 6.19 -6.18
N LYS A 28 -11.25 7.44 -6.38
CA LYS A 28 -12.67 7.77 -6.49
C LYS A 28 -13.32 7.30 -7.79
N SER A 29 -12.57 7.24 -8.89
CA SER A 29 -13.13 6.84 -10.20
C SER A 29 -13.18 5.33 -10.35
N THR A 30 -12.17 4.60 -9.88
CA THR A 30 -12.09 3.14 -10.02
C THR A 30 -12.60 2.39 -8.79
N GLY A 31 -12.66 3.04 -7.63
CA GLY A 31 -12.98 2.41 -6.36
C GLY A 31 -11.84 1.57 -5.77
N GLU A 32 -10.69 1.49 -6.45
CA GLU A 32 -9.53 0.69 -6.02
C GLU A 32 -8.95 1.20 -4.70
N LEU A 33 -8.50 0.26 -3.86
CA LEU A 33 -7.86 0.54 -2.59
C LEU A 33 -6.36 0.24 -2.67
N PHE A 34 -5.56 1.19 -2.22
CA PHE A 34 -4.10 1.12 -2.14
C PHE A 34 -3.68 1.23 -0.69
N PHE A 35 -2.81 0.34 -0.26
CA PHE A 35 -2.20 0.39 1.07
C PHE A 35 -0.83 1.03 0.97
N PHE A 36 -0.48 1.86 1.95
CA PHE A 36 0.84 2.46 2.01
C PHE A 36 1.87 1.37 2.35
N SER A 37 2.86 1.22 1.47
CA SER A 37 3.89 0.18 1.54
C SER A 37 4.68 0.18 2.84
N ASP A 38 4.99 1.35 3.39
CA ASP A 38 5.67 1.46 4.70
C ASP A 38 4.82 0.93 5.85
N ASP A 39 3.50 1.13 5.79
CA ASP A 39 2.60 0.65 6.84
C ASP A 39 2.43 -0.87 6.72
N VAL A 40 2.33 -1.39 5.48
CA VAL A 40 2.32 -2.83 5.20
C VAL A 40 3.63 -3.48 5.67
N ALA A 41 4.78 -2.86 5.44
CA ALA A 41 6.07 -3.36 5.88
C ALA A 41 6.09 -3.57 7.40
N LYS A 42 5.63 -2.58 8.17
CA LYS A 42 5.56 -2.66 9.64
C LYS A 42 4.58 -3.73 10.11
N VAL A 43 3.41 -3.84 9.48
CA VAL A 43 2.44 -4.91 9.76
C VAL A 43 3.06 -6.29 9.56
N LEU A 44 3.89 -6.45 8.55
CA LEU A 44 4.58 -7.70 8.24
C LEU A 44 5.86 -7.94 9.06
N GLY A 45 6.19 -7.05 10.00
CA GLY A 45 7.34 -7.17 10.89
C GLY A 45 8.66 -6.68 10.29
N PHE A 46 8.62 -5.93 9.19
CA PHE A 46 9.79 -5.23 8.63
C PHE A 46 9.86 -3.80 9.17
N LYS A 47 11.07 -3.23 9.20
CA LYS A 47 11.34 -1.85 9.60
C LYS A 47 10.73 -0.84 8.64
N ASP A 48 10.88 -1.08 7.34
CA ASP A 48 10.45 -0.19 6.27
C ASP A 48 10.21 -0.95 4.95
N GLN A 49 9.66 -0.25 3.96
CA GLN A 49 9.43 -0.84 2.63
C GLN A 49 10.72 -1.39 2.01
N ASN A 50 11.87 -0.73 2.18
CA ASN A 50 13.11 -1.17 1.53
C ASN A 50 13.55 -2.53 2.06
N GLU A 51 13.50 -2.73 3.38
CA GLU A 51 13.79 -4.03 3.99
C GLU A 51 12.81 -5.10 3.51
N MET A 52 11.50 -4.80 3.51
CA MET A 52 10.47 -5.72 3.00
C MET A 52 10.76 -6.14 1.56
N MET A 53 11.12 -5.19 0.69
CA MET A 53 11.40 -5.45 -0.72
C MET A 53 12.70 -6.21 -0.96
N GLN A 54 13.62 -6.24 0.00
CA GLN A 54 14.84 -7.04 -0.09
C GLN A 54 14.62 -8.50 0.32
N SER A 55 13.55 -8.80 1.07
CA SER A 55 13.22 -10.15 1.53
C SER A 55 12.99 -11.13 0.37
N PRO A 56 13.72 -12.26 0.30
CA PRO A 56 13.51 -13.28 -0.73
C PRO A 56 12.08 -13.84 -0.73
N LYS A 57 11.47 -13.98 0.45
CA LYS A 57 10.10 -14.48 0.59
C LYS A 57 9.08 -13.52 -0.02
N VAL A 58 9.24 -12.21 0.23
CA VAL A 58 8.37 -11.19 -0.35
C VAL A 58 8.52 -11.16 -1.87
N LYS A 59 9.75 -11.17 -2.39
CA LYS A 59 10.02 -11.22 -3.83
C LYS A 59 9.36 -12.41 -4.50
N GLU A 60 9.42 -13.59 -3.87
CA GLU A 60 8.80 -14.80 -4.38
C GLU A 60 7.27 -14.72 -4.41
N VAL A 61 6.65 -14.14 -3.38
CA VAL A 61 5.20 -13.90 -3.36
C VAL A 61 4.78 -12.93 -4.46
N LEU A 62 5.51 -11.83 -4.63
CA LEU A 62 5.23 -10.84 -5.67
C LEU A 62 5.38 -11.43 -7.07
N ARG A 63 6.42 -12.26 -7.29
CA ARG A 63 6.61 -12.98 -8.56
C ARG A 63 5.42 -13.89 -8.86
N LYS A 64 4.99 -14.70 -7.90
CA LYS A 64 3.82 -15.59 -8.07
C LYS A 64 2.53 -14.82 -8.34
N ALA A 65 2.32 -13.69 -7.65
CA ALA A 65 1.18 -12.83 -7.89
C ALA A 65 1.19 -12.26 -9.32
N TYR A 66 2.36 -11.83 -9.80
CA TYR A 66 2.53 -11.34 -11.17
C TYR A 66 2.26 -12.45 -12.20
N GLU A 67 2.82 -13.65 -12.01
CA GLU A 67 2.60 -14.79 -12.91
C GLU A 67 1.13 -15.18 -13.02
N HIS A 68 0.36 -15.03 -11.94
CA HIS A 68 -1.06 -15.37 -11.93
C HIS A 68 -1.95 -14.27 -12.52
N THR A 69 -1.59 -12.99 -12.32
CA THR A 69 -2.47 -11.86 -12.63
C THR A 69 -2.04 -11.04 -13.85
N GLY A 70 -0.79 -11.17 -14.28
CA GLY A 70 -0.15 -10.29 -15.27
C GLY A 70 0.02 -8.84 -14.80
N LYS A 71 -0.22 -8.53 -13.52
CA LYS A 71 -0.21 -7.17 -12.98
C LYS A 71 0.78 -7.04 -11.84
N THR A 72 1.50 -5.91 -11.82
CA THR A 72 2.40 -5.58 -10.71
C THR A 72 1.59 -5.24 -9.46
N SER A 73 1.83 -5.95 -8.35
CA SER A 73 1.12 -5.74 -7.08
C SER A 73 1.63 -4.56 -6.26
N ILE A 74 2.75 -3.95 -6.66
CA ILE A 74 3.32 -2.75 -6.04
C ILE A 74 3.42 -1.68 -7.13
N ILE A 75 2.66 -0.61 -6.94
CA ILE A 75 2.65 0.54 -7.83
C ILE A 75 3.31 1.68 -7.08
N GLN A 76 4.41 2.21 -7.61
CA GLN A 76 4.95 3.48 -7.13
C GLN A 76 4.02 4.59 -7.59
N ILE A 77 3.24 5.12 -6.66
CA ILE A 77 2.45 6.32 -6.90
C ILE A 77 3.37 7.48 -6.54
N GLU A 78 3.90 8.17 -7.55
CA GLU A 78 4.61 9.43 -7.33
C GLU A 78 3.64 10.41 -6.66
N ASN A 79 3.88 10.74 -5.40
CA ASN A 79 3.17 11.80 -4.71
C ASN A 79 3.57 13.13 -5.36
N ASN A 80 2.84 13.56 -6.39
CA ASN A 80 2.89 14.94 -6.82
C ASN A 80 2.49 15.80 -5.61
N ASN A 81 3.45 16.57 -5.13
CA ASN A 81 3.45 17.35 -3.89
C ASN A 81 2.07 17.89 -3.49
N TYR A 82 1.65 17.54 -2.27
CA TYR A 82 0.62 18.28 -1.54
C TYR A 82 1.24 19.60 -1.08
N ASN A 83 1.20 20.63 -1.94
CA ASN A 83 1.41 22.03 -1.57
C ASN A 83 0.07 22.68 -1.21
#